data_AF-A0A3M1MS79-F1
#
_entry.id   AF-A0A3M1MS79-F1
#
_cell.length_a   1.000
_cell.length_b   1.000
_cell.length_c   1.000
_cell.angle_alpha   90.00
_cell.angle_beta   90.00
_cell.angle_gamma   90.00
#
_symmetry.space_group_name_H-M   'P 1'
#
loop_
_entity.id
_entity.type
_entity.pdbx_description
1 polymer ?
#
loop_
_entity_poly.entity_id
_entity_poly.type
_entity_poly.pdbx_seq_one_letter_code
_entity_poly.pdbx_strand_id
1 'polypeptide(L)'
;MKSDKPIQPVFTFKFQFKYSLVMVFGSILTSLSFFYFLDQSLGDGYFESLLTLTQFEARLPEHLLWSFAIQLVLILLMTFAIHLFVSHKIAGPVYRYELSLTSILKDDLRFDVRTRQGDQLKSMVHALNDFLEAMRLMYGGIADLRATLDEELAKDNPDPEVIRDRIGQVKAAMGEQHPAFREGAA
;
A
#
# COMPACT_ATOMS: atom_id res chain seq x y z
N MET A 1 9.61 -20.88 -0.76
CA MET A 1 9.27 -19.50 -1.17
C MET A 1 7.76 -19.33 -1.06
N LYS A 2 7.28 -18.65 -0.02
CA LYS A 2 5.86 -18.35 0.12
C LYS A 2 5.49 -17.41 -1.02
N SER A 3 4.49 -17.78 -1.82
CA SER A 3 3.97 -16.95 -2.93
C SER A 3 3.22 -15.75 -2.33
N ASP A 4 3.97 -14.82 -1.74
CA ASP A 4 3.43 -13.58 -1.24
C ASP A 4 3.32 -12.63 -2.44
N LYS A 5 2.07 -12.35 -2.80
CA LYS A 5 1.75 -11.46 -3.93
C LYS A 5 2.53 -10.15 -3.75
N PRO A 6 3.33 -9.74 -4.75
CA PRO A 6 4.32 -8.67 -4.58
C PRO A 6 3.68 -7.33 -4.19
N ILE A 7 2.40 -7.13 -4.51
CA ILE A 7 1.61 -5.96 -4.13
C ILE A 7 0.18 -6.44 -3.84
N GLN A 8 -0.34 -6.20 -2.63
CA GLN A 8 -1.79 -6.28 -2.45
C GLN A 8 -2.39 -5.13 -3.27
N PRO A 9 -3.31 -5.40 -4.20
CA PRO A 9 -3.83 -4.35 -5.06
C PRO A 9 -4.39 -3.22 -4.19
N VAL A 10 -3.81 -2.03 -4.35
CA VAL A 10 -4.19 -0.78 -3.66
C VAL A 10 -5.71 -0.57 -3.73
N PHE A 11 -6.28 -0.98 -4.85
CA PHE A 11 -7.70 -1.09 -5.13
C PHE A 11 -8.20 -2.52 -4.89
N THR A 12 -8.21 -2.94 -3.62
CA THR A 12 -8.83 -4.23 -3.29
C THR A 12 -10.33 -4.13 -3.58
N PHE A 13 -10.94 -5.17 -4.14
CA PHE A 13 -12.39 -5.23 -4.38
C PHE A 13 -13.21 -4.78 -3.15
N LYS A 14 -12.74 -5.09 -1.94
CA LYS A 14 -13.33 -4.64 -0.67
C LYS A 14 -13.40 -3.11 -0.51
N PHE A 15 -12.41 -2.39 -1.00
CA PHE A 15 -12.39 -0.92 -0.99
C PHE A 15 -13.38 -0.36 -2.01
N GLN A 16 -13.34 -0.88 -3.24
CA GLN A 16 -14.27 -0.45 -4.29
C GLN A 16 -15.73 -0.75 -3.90
N PHE A 17 -15.97 -1.90 -3.28
CA PHE A 17 -17.30 -2.26 -2.79
C PHE A 17 -17.80 -1.31 -1.71
N LYS A 18 -16.96 -0.92 -0.74
CA LYS A 18 -17.33 0.08 0.28
C LYS A 18 -17.65 1.44 -0.35
N TYR A 19 -16.85 1.87 -1.33
CA TYR A 19 -17.10 3.09 -2.07
C TYR A 19 -18.43 3.05 -2.82
N SER A 20 -18.70 1.95 -3.55
CA SER A 20 -19.98 1.74 -4.23
C SER A 20 -21.16 1.76 -3.24
N LEU A 21 -21.01 1.20 -2.05
CA LEU A 21 -22.07 1.18 -1.03
C LEU A 21 -22.40 2.58 -0.52
N VAL A 22 -21.37 3.42 -0.27
CA VAL A 22 -21.57 4.83 0.12
C VAL A 22 -22.27 5.61 -1.01
N MET A 23 -21.90 5.37 -2.27
CA MET A 23 -22.52 6.01 -3.43
C MET A 23 -23.99 5.63 -3.61
N VAL A 24 -24.30 4.33 -3.47
CA VAL A 24 -25.69 3.83 -3.51
C VAL A 24 -26.50 4.43 -2.38
N PHE A 25 -25.95 4.48 -1.15
CA PHE A 25 -26.63 5.08 -0.01
C PHE A 25 -26.95 6.57 -0.24
N GLY A 26 -25.97 7.35 -0.72
CA GLY A 26 -26.20 8.76 -1.08
C GLY A 26 -27.27 8.92 -2.16
N SER A 27 -27.30 8.03 -3.15
CA SER A 27 -28.31 8.07 -4.23
C SER A 27 -29.72 7.74 -3.73
N ILE A 28 -29.85 6.78 -2.80
CA ILE A 28 -31.12 6.44 -2.15
C ILE A 28 -31.62 7.63 -1.32
N LEU A 29 -30.74 8.25 -0.53
CA LEU A 29 -31.10 9.40 0.32
C LEU A 29 -31.63 10.57 -0.52
N THR A 30 -30.98 10.88 -1.63
CA THR A 30 -31.41 11.95 -2.54
C THR A 30 -32.71 11.59 -3.26
N SER A 31 -32.89 10.33 -3.67
CA SER A 31 -34.16 9.85 -4.25
C SER A 31 -35.33 9.94 -3.27
N LEU A 32 -35.12 9.56 -2.00
CA LEU A 32 -36.17 9.66 -0.97
C LEU A 32 -36.54 11.12 -0.69
N SER A 33 -35.53 12.00 -0.64
CA SER A 33 -35.77 13.44 -0.49
C SER A 33 -36.58 14.01 -1.66
N PHE A 34 -36.26 13.58 -2.89
CA PHE A 34 -36.99 13.98 -4.09
C PHE A 34 -38.42 13.41 -4.12
N PHE A 35 -38.60 12.15 -3.71
CA PHE A 35 -39.91 11.52 -3.60
C PHE A 35 -40.82 12.26 -2.61
N TYR A 36 -40.32 12.60 -1.42
CA TYR A 36 -41.08 13.37 -0.43
C TYR A 36 -41.45 14.76 -0.95
N PHE A 37 -40.58 15.38 -1.77
CA PHE A 37 -40.88 16.66 -2.39
C PHE A 37 -41.97 16.55 -3.48
N LEU A 38 -41.99 15.45 -4.23
CA LEU A 38 -42.97 15.15 -5.27
C LEU A 38 -44.35 14.81 -4.72
N ASP A 39 -44.43 14.20 -3.53
CA ASP A 39 -45.67 13.71 -2.91
C ASP A 39 -46.56 14.82 -2.28
N GLN A 40 -46.40 16.08 -2.71
CA GLN A 40 -47.27 17.16 -2.27
C GLN A 40 -48.67 17.03 -2.88
N SER A 41 -49.73 17.08 -2.06
CA SER A 41 -51.11 16.88 -2.53
C SER A 41 -51.53 17.95 -3.54
N LEU A 42 -52.12 17.51 -4.65
CA LEU A 42 -52.83 18.38 -5.58
C LEU A 42 -54.07 18.93 -4.87
N GLY A 43 -54.30 20.24 -4.92
CA GLY A 43 -55.36 20.90 -4.16
C GLY A 43 -56.76 20.34 -4.43
N ASP A 44 -57.68 20.51 -3.48
CA ASP A 44 -59.00 19.84 -3.44
C ASP A 44 -59.96 20.15 -4.62
N GLY A 45 -59.58 21.03 -5.55
CA GLY A 45 -60.38 21.44 -6.70
C GLY A 45 -59.63 21.43 -8.04
N TYR A 46 -60.36 21.33 -9.15
CA TYR A 46 -59.81 21.25 -10.51
C TYR A 46 -58.95 22.47 -10.90
N PHE A 47 -59.39 23.68 -10.54
CA PHE A 47 -58.65 24.92 -10.81
C PHE A 47 -57.35 24.99 -10.00
N GLU A 48 -57.41 24.66 -8.71
CA GLU A 48 -56.24 24.61 -7.84
C GLU A 48 -55.24 23.57 -8.33
N SER A 49 -55.71 22.37 -8.72
CA SER A 49 -54.90 21.32 -9.32
C SER A 49 -54.15 21.78 -10.57
N LEU A 50 -54.83 22.47 -11.50
CA LEU A 50 -54.21 23.03 -12.72
C LEU A 50 -53.17 24.12 -12.41
N LEU A 51 -53.47 24.99 -11.43
CA LEU A 51 -52.55 26.03 -11.00
C LEU A 51 -51.28 25.42 -10.36
N THR A 52 -51.45 24.43 -9.48
CA THR A 52 -50.34 23.69 -8.86
C THR A 52 -49.50 22.94 -9.90
N LEU A 53 -50.10 22.29 -10.90
CA LEU A 53 -49.37 21.58 -11.96
C LEU A 53 -48.51 22.51 -12.80
N THR A 54 -49.08 23.66 -13.23
CA THR A 54 -48.35 24.65 -14.04
C THR A 54 -47.16 25.24 -13.27
N GLN A 55 -47.36 25.55 -11.98
CA GLN A 55 -46.29 26.06 -11.13
C GLN A 55 -45.23 25.01 -10.80
N PHE A 56 -45.63 23.74 -10.71
CA PHE A 56 -44.75 22.61 -10.47
C PHE A 56 -43.86 22.36 -11.68
N GLU A 57 -44.42 22.33 -12.90
CA GLU A 57 -43.66 22.21 -14.15
C GLU A 57 -42.60 23.32 -14.29
N ALA A 58 -42.94 24.55 -13.93
CA ALA A 58 -42.01 25.68 -14.00
C ALA A 58 -40.86 25.59 -12.97
N ARG A 59 -41.10 25.02 -11.78
CA ARG A 59 -40.10 24.92 -10.69
C ARG A 59 -39.27 23.62 -10.74
N LEU A 60 -39.79 22.58 -11.36
CA LEU A 60 -39.15 21.26 -11.43
C LEU A 60 -37.73 21.31 -12.03
N PRO A 61 -37.44 22.03 -13.14
CA PRO A 61 -36.08 22.12 -13.68
C PRO A 61 -35.08 22.73 -12.71
N GLU A 62 -35.47 23.78 -11.99
CA GLU A 62 -34.62 24.43 -10.98
C GLU A 62 -34.30 23.47 -9.83
N HIS A 63 -35.30 22.76 -9.30
CA HIS A 63 -35.10 21.78 -8.25
C HIS A 63 -34.25 20.59 -8.69
N LEU A 64 -34.42 20.11 -9.93
CA LEU A 64 -33.56 19.07 -10.50
C LEU A 64 -32.11 19.54 -10.60
N LEU A 65 -31.87 20.76 -11.10
CA LEU A 65 -30.52 21.33 -11.21
C LEU A 65 -29.84 21.42 -9.84
N TRP A 66 -30.53 21.93 -8.83
CA TRP A 66 -29.98 22.01 -7.47
C TRP A 66 -29.73 20.63 -6.86
N SER A 67 -30.64 19.68 -7.04
CA SER A 67 -30.48 18.30 -6.57
C SER A 67 -29.25 17.64 -7.19
N PHE A 68 -29.07 17.75 -8.51
CA PHE A 68 -27.89 17.21 -9.19
C PHE A 68 -26.61 17.94 -8.81
N ALA A 69 -26.65 19.27 -8.64
CA ALA A 69 -25.49 20.04 -8.21
C ALA A 69 -25.03 19.62 -6.81
N ILE A 70 -25.94 19.48 -5.86
CA ILE A 70 -25.66 19.01 -4.50
C ILE A 70 -25.09 17.58 -4.53
N GLN A 71 -25.71 16.69 -5.30
CA GLN A 71 -25.24 15.31 -5.47
C GLN A 71 -23.81 15.27 -6.03
N LEU A 72 -23.51 16.07 -7.05
CA LEU A 72 -22.19 16.15 -7.67
C LEU A 72 -21.14 16.63 -6.67
N VAL A 73 -21.44 17.69 -5.91
CA VAL A 73 -20.54 18.23 -4.89
C VAL A 73 -20.27 17.19 -3.80
N LEU A 74 -21.30 16.49 -3.32
CA LEU A 74 -21.15 15.42 -2.32
C LEU A 74 -20.28 14.28 -2.84
N ILE A 75 -20.51 13.83 -4.07
CA ILE A 75 -19.71 12.79 -4.72
C ILE A 75 -18.25 13.23 -4.84
N LEU A 76 -18.00 14.46 -5.30
CA LEU A 76 -16.66 14.98 -5.52
C LEU A 76 -15.89 15.10 -4.19
N LEU A 77 -16.54 15.65 -3.16
CA LEU A 77 -15.97 15.78 -1.82
C LEU A 77 -15.64 14.41 -1.21
N MET A 78 -16.55 13.44 -1.33
CA MET A 78 -16.33 12.10 -0.80
C MET A 78 -15.23 11.35 -1.56
N THR A 79 -15.21 11.47 -2.89
CA THR A 79 -14.14 10.91 -3.73
C THR A 79 -12.79 11.51 -3.36
N PHE A 80 -12.71 12.83 -3.22
CA PHE A 80 -11.49 13.52 -2.82
C PHE A 80 -11.01 13.08 -1.44
N ALA A 81 -11.90 13.04 -0.44
CA ALA A 81 -11.57 12.60 0.90
C ALA A 81 -10.98 11.17 0.89
N ILE A 82 -11.66 10.25 0.21
CA ILE A 82 -11.24 8.86 0.10
C ILE A 82 -9.88 8.75 -0.60
N HIS A 83 -9.65 9.45 -1.72
CA HIS A 83 -8.36 9.46 -2.41
C HIS A 83 -7.25 10.03 -1.55
N LEU A 84 -7.52 11.09 -0.78
CA LEU A 84 -6.55 11.67 0.15
C LEU A 84 -6.15 10.65 1.22
N PHE A 85 -7.13 9.94 1.80
CA PHE A 85 -6.87 8.89 2.80
C PHE A 85 -6.06 7.73 2.23
N VAL A 86 -6.37 7.26 1.01
CA VAL A 86 -5.59 6.19 0.36
C VAL A 86 -4.18 6.66 0.03
N SER A 87 -4.03 7.88 -0.50
CA SER A 87 -2.72 8.46 -0.83
C SER A 87 -1.80 8.52 0.40
N HIS A 88 -2.32 8.94 1.57
CA HIS A 88 -1.54 8.99 2.81
C HIS A 88 -1.07 7.61 3.29
N LYS A 89 -1.86 6.54 3.05
CA LYS A 89 -1.49 5.16 3.39
C LYS A 89 -0.39 4.58 2.51
N ILE A 90 -0.03 5.26 1.42
CA ILE A 90 1.02 4.84 0.48
C ILE A 90 2.23 5.77 0.61
N ALA A 91 2.01 7.09 0.54
CA ALA A 91 3.09 8.08 0.52
C ALA A 91 3.97 8.02 1.78
N GLY A 92 3.37 7.91 2.96
CA GLY A 92 4.10 7.83 4.23
C GLY A 92 5.05 6.62 4.29
N PRO A 93 4.54 5.39 4.04
CA PRO A 93 5.38 4.20 3.98
C PRO A 93 6.48 4.28 2.92
N VAL A 94 6.17 4.76 1.71
CA VAL A 94 7.17 4.92 0.63
C VAL A 94 8.33 5.81 1.07
N TYR A 95 8.03 6.97 1.64
CA TYR A 95 9.06 7.89 2.15
C TYR A 95 9.94 7.23 3.23
N ARG A 96 9.34 6.47 4.15
CA ARG A 96 10.10 5.73 5.18
C ARG A 96 11.01 4.65 4.58
N TYR A 97 10.60 4.03 3.48
CA TYR A 97 11.43 3.02 2.83
C TYR A 97 12.56 3.64 2.02
N GLU A 98 12.36 4.82 1.43
CA GLU A 98 13.44 5.61 0.83
C GLU A 98 14.52 5.96 1.86
N LEU A 99 14.12 6.42 3.05
CA LEU A 99 15.03 6.63 4.18
C LEU A 99 15.78 5.36 4.57
N SER A 100 15.10 4.22 4.60
CA SER A 100 15.71 2.92 4.91
C SER A 100 16.75 2.53 3.86
N LEU A 101 16.43 2.67 2.58
CA LEU A 101 17.36 2.45 1.47
C LEU A 101 18.56 3.39 1.54
N THR A 102 18.34 4.65 1.92
CA THR A 102 19.42 5.63 2.12
C THR A 102 20.35 5.22 3.27
N SER A 103 19.84 4.65 4.35
CA SER A 103 20.66 4.11 5.44
C SER A 103 21.48 2.89 4.99
N ILE A 104 20.87 2.00 4.19
CA ILE A 104 21.57 0.86 3.57
C ILE A 104 22.72 1.34 2.69
N LEU A 105 22.50 2.37 1.86
CA LEU A 105 23.53 2.97 1.02
C LEU A 105 24.67 3.62 1.81
N LYS A 106 24.50 3.86 3.12
CA LYS A 106 25.52 4.37 4.03
C LYS A 106 26.18 3.24 4.86
N ASP A 107 26.05 2.00 4.41
CA ASP A 107 26.55 0.78 5.07
C ASP A 107 25.98 0.54 6.48
N ASP A 108 24.88 1.20 6.87
CA ASP A 108 24.20 0.86 8.13
C ASP A 108 23.17 -0.23 7.92
N LEU A 109 23.56 -1.47 8.20
CA LEU A 109 22.67 -2.63 8.08
C LEU A 109 21.99 -3.00 9.41
N ARG A 110 22.22 -2.28 10.51
CA ARG A 110 21.84 -2.72 11.88
C ARG A 110 20.38 -2.51 12.26
N PHE A 111 19.55 -2.10 11.31
CA PHE A 111 18.14 -1.78 11.55
C PHE A 111 17.22 -2.71 10.77
N ASP A 112 16.01 -2.94 11.28
CA ASP A 112 14.97 -3.64 10.53
C ASP A 112 13.91 -2.64 10.06
N VAL A 113 13.45 -2.82 8.83
CA VAL A 113 12.39 -2.01 8.25
C VAL A 113 11.07 -2.44 8.87
N ARG A 114 10.36 -1.47 9.45
CA ARG A 114 9.06 -1.70 10.10
C ARG A 114 7.95 -0.88 9.46
N THR A 115 6.79 -1.50 9.27
CA THR A 115 5.59 -0.88 8.71
C THR A 115 4.49 -0.78 9.76
N ARG A 116 3.61 0.23 9.66
CA ARG A 116 2.52 0.41 10.63
C ARG A 116 1.39 -0.58 10.33
N GLN A 117 0.55 -0.82 11.33
CA GLN A 117 -0.64 -1.64 11.15
C GLN A 117 -1.62 -0.93 10.20
N GLY A 118 -1.83 -1.50 9.01
CA GLY A 118 -2.75 -0.96 8.01
C GLY A 118 -2.09 -0.28 6.81
N ASP A 119 -0.76 -0.17 6.80
CA ASP A 119 0.03 0.21 5.62
C ASP A 119 -0.07 -0.89 4.55
N GLN A 120 -0.09 -0.50 3.28
CA GLN A 120 -0.35 -1.42 2.16
C GLN A 120 0.91 -2.14 1.63
N LEU A 121 2.09 -1.54 1.83
CA LEU A 121 3.37 -1.99 1.26
C LEU A 121 4.13 -2.94 2.20
N LYS A 122 3.43 -3.92 2.80
CA LYS A 122 4.07 -4.86 3.74
C LYS A 122 4.97 -5.88 3.05
N SER A 123 4.58 -6.34 1.86
CA SER A 123 5.40 -7.25 1.05
C SER A 123 6.77 -6.66 0.73
N MET A 124 6.82 -5.36 0.41
CA MET A 124 8.07 -4.62 0.20
C MET A 124 8.94 -4.59 1.45
N VAL A 125 8.35 -4.44 2.64
CA VAL A 125 9.08 -4.48 3.92
C VAL A 125 9.70 -5.84 4.17
N HIS A 126 8.96 -6.92 3.92
CA HIS A 126 9.48 -8.27 4.02
C HIS A 126 10.66 -8.46 3.07
N ALA A 127 10.50 -8.11 1.79
CA ALA A 127 11.59 -8.20 0.81
C ALA A 127 12.82 -7.37 1.19
N LEU A 128 12.62 -6.16 1.75
CA LEU A 128 13.74 -5.31 2.18
C LEU A 128 14.46 -5.87 3.42
N ASN A 129 13.73 -6.49 4.34
CA ASN A 129 14.32 -7.17 5.50
C ASN A 129 15.07 -8.45 5.08
N ASP A 130 14.50 -9.25 4.17
CA ASP A 130 15.17 -10.43 3.61
C ASP A 130 16.48 -10.02 2.92
N PHE A 131 16.46 -8.90 2.19
CA PHE A 131 17.66 -8.31 1.58
C PHE A 131 18.70 -7.85 2.62
N LEU A 132 18.26 -7.15 3.67
CA LEU A 132 19.13 -6.73 4.78
C LEU A 132 19.78 -7.93 5.48
N GLU A 133 19.05 -9.00 5.72
CA GLU A 133 19.55 -10.23 6.32
C GLU A 133 20.63 -10.88 5.45
N ALA A 134 20.37 -11.01 4.15
CA ALA A 134 21.35 -11.53 3.19
C ALA A 134 22.63 -10.67 3.16
N MET A 135 22.50 -9.34 3.20
CA MET A 135 23.66 -8.44 3.27
C MET A 135 24.45 -8.63 4.57
N ARG A 136 23.78 -8.67 5.73
CA ARG A 136 24.43 -8.87 7.03
C ARG A 136 25.26 -10.15 7.07
N LEU A 137 24.73 -11.25 6.54
CA LEU A 137 25.44 -12.52 6.46
C LEU A 137 26.64 -12.45 5.53
N MET A 138 26.51 -11.72 4.41
CA MET A 138 27.61 -11.54 3.48
C MET A 138 28.76 -10.75 4.09
N TYR A 139 28.47 -9.60 4.68
CA TYR A 139 29.48 -8.79 5.36
C TYR A 139 30.08 -9.51 6.57
N GLY A 140 29.26 -10.23 7.35
CA GLY A 140 29.74 -11.04 8.47
C GLY A 140 30.70 -12.14 8.03
N GLY A 141 30.35 -12.89 6.98
CA GLY A 141 31.21 -13.94 6.42
C GLY A 141 32.53 -13.39 5.86
N ILE A 142 32.50 -12.22 5.21
CA ILE A 142 33.71 -11.54 4.72
C ILE A 142 34.58 -11.06 5.89
N ALA A 143 33.99 -10.47 6.93
CA ALA A 143 34.71 -9.99 8.12
C ALA A 143 35.39 -11.14 8.86
N ASP A 144 34.68 -12.25 9.05
CA ASP A 144 35.19 -13.47 9.66
C ASP A 144 36.33 -14.11 8.86
N LEU A 145 36.19 -14.16 7.53
CA LEU A 145 37.24 -14.66 6.64
C LEU A 145 38.49 -13.78 6.72
N ARG A 146 38.31 -12.45 6.73
CA ARG A 146 39.41 -11.50 6.90
C ARG A 146 40.12 -11.72 8.23
N ALA A 147 39.40 -11.85 9.33
CA ALA A 147 39.99 -12.11 10.65
C ALA A 147 40.80 -13.42 10.66
N THR A 148 40.26 -14.49 10.07
CA THR A 148 40.96 -15.77 9.96
C THR A 148 42.24 -15.65 9.12
N LEU A 149 42.18 -14.90 8.03
CA LEU A 149 43.33 -14.64 7.15
C LEU A 149 44.41 -13.82 7.88
N ASP A 150 44.02 -12.78 8.59
CA ASP A 150 44.92 -11.93 9.39
C ASP A 150 45.59 -12.75 10.52
N GLU A 151 44.87 -13.67 11.17
CA GLU A 151 45.41 -14.59 12.18
C GLU A 151 46.39 -15.61 11.61
N GLU A 152 46.09 -16.23 10.47
CA GLU A 152 46.98 -17.21 9.83
C GLU A 152 48.24 -16.56 9.27
N LEU A 153 48.14 -15.35 8.70
CA LEU A 153 49.30 -14.59 8.21
C LEU A 153 50.24 -14.15 9.34
N ALA A 154 49.75 -14.06 10.57
CA ALA A 154 50.58 -13.73 11.74
C ALA A 154 51.37 -14.93 12.28
N LYS A 155 51.10 -16.16 11.81
CA LYS A 155 51.82 -17.37 12.23
C LYS A 155 53.07 -17.58 11.39
N ASP A 156 54.13 -18.12 12.00
CA ASP A 156 55.38 -18.49 11.30
C ASP A 156 55.17 -19.62 10.27
N ASN A 157 54.13 -20.44 10.43
CA ASN A 157 53.74 -21.47 9.48
C ASN A 157 52.21 -21.42 9.25
N PRO A 158 51.75 -20.58 8.32
CA PRO A 158 50.33 -20.43 7.99
C PRO A 158 49.76 -21.75 7.48
N ASP A 159 48.55 -22.13 7.91
CA ASP A 159 47.87 -23.33 7.43
C ASP A 159 46.83 -23.00 6.35
N PRO A 160 47.07 -23.35 5.06
CA PRO A 160 46.11 -23.11 4.00
C PRO A 160 44.80 -23.90 4.16
N GLU A 161 44.81 -25.01 4.89
CA GLU A 161 43.60 -25.82 5.13
C GLU A 161 42.59 -25.07 5.99
N VAL A 162 43.03 -24.31 6.99
CA VAL A 162 42.16 -23.50 7.87
C VAL A 162 41.42 -22.42 7.06
N ILE A 163 42.14 -21.75 6.15
CA ILE A 163 41.55 -20.74 5.27
C ILE A 163 40.55 -21.40 4.30
N ARG A 164 40.91 -22.55 3.73
CA ARG A 164 40.03 -23.31 2.83
C ARG A 164 38.75 -23.76 3.53
N ASP A 165 38.85 -24.25 4.77
CA ASP A 165 37.69 -24.69 5.54
C ASP A 165 36.76 -23.50 5.85
N ARG A 166 37.32 -22.35 6.27
CA ARG A 166 36.50 -21.16 6.54
C ARG A 166 35.81 -20.62 5.28
N ILE A 167 36.47 -20.64 4.12
CA ILE A 167 35.84 -20.31 2.83
C ILE A 167 34.68 -21.27 2.54
N GLY A 168 34.85 -22.57 2.82
CA GLY A 168 33.80 -23.58 2.69
C GLY A 168 32.59 -23.28 3.58
N GLN A 169 32.82 -22.94 4.85
CA GLN A 169 31.77 -22.57 5.80
C GLN A 169 30.99 -21.31 5.36
N VAL A 170 31.70 -20.26 4.91
CA VAL A 170 31.07 -19.03 4.41
C VAL A 170 30.24 -19.31 3.16
N LYS A 171 30.76 -20.09 2.20
CA LYS A 171 30.02 -20.52 1.01
C LYS A 171 28.76 -21.32 1.37
N ALA A 172 28.87 -22.26 2.31
CA ALA A 172 27.73 -23.08 2.74
C ALA A 172 26.64 -22.20 3.37
N ALA A 173 27.01 -21.31 4.29
CA ALA A 173 26.08 -20.38 4.93
C ALA A 173 25.37 -19.45 3.90
N MET A 174 26.11 -18.96 2.90
CA MET A 174 25.54 -18.15 1.81
C MET A 174 24.64 -18.94 0.87
N GLY A 175 25.04 -20.17 0.51
CA GLY A 175 24.29 -21.05 -0.39
C GLY A 175 23.03 -21.65 0.24
N GLU A 176 22.97 -21.80 1.56
CA GLU A 176 21.73 -22.19 2.25
C GLU A 176 20.67 -21.10 2.19
N GLN A 177 21.08 -19.84 2.32
CA GLN A 177 20.17 -18.70 2.40
C GLN A 177 19.73 -18.13 1.05
N HIS A 178 20.59 -18.13 0.03
CA HIS A 178 20.23 -17.50 -1.23
C HIS A 178 20.71 -18.29 -2.46
N PRO A 179 19.80 -18.60 -3.43
CA PRO A 179 20.09 -19.48 -4.55
C PRO A 179 21.20 -18.98 -5.47
N ALA A 180 21.45 -17.66 -5.51
CA ALA A 180 22.55 -17.09 -6.30
C ALA A 180 23.96 -17.50 -5.82
N PHE A 181 24.10 -18.03 -4.59
CA PHE A 181 25.39 -18.47 -4.03
C PHE A 181 25.52 -19.99 -3.94
N ARG A 182 24.49 -20.75 -4.35
CA ARG A 182 24.60 -22.18 -4.59
C ARG A 182 25.42 -22.33 -5.86
N GLU A 183 26.59 -22.96 -5.75
CA GLU A 183 27.60 -23.03 -6.80
C GLU A 183 27.02 -23.29 -8.20
N GLY A 184 27.44 -22.47 -9.19
CA GLY A 184 27.22 -22.74 -10.61
C GLY A 184 25.78 -22.59 -11.10
N ALA A 185 25.29 -21.36 -11.24
CA ALA A 185 24.38 -21.07 -12.33
C ALA A 185 25.21 -21.06 -13.63
N ALA A 186 25.32 -22.22 -14.25
CA ALA A 186 25.57 -22.35 -15.68
C ALA A 186 24.39 -21.76 -16.45
#